data_AF-A0A1E1K3N3-F1
#
_entry.id   AF-A0A1E1K3N3-F1
#
_cell.length_a   1.000
_cell.length_b   1.000
_cell.length_c   1.000
_cell.angle_alpha   90.00
_cell.angle_beta   90.00
_cell.angle_gamma   90.00
#
_symmetry.space_group_name_H-M   'P 1'
#
loop_
_entity.id
_entity.type
_entity.pdbx_description
1 polymer ?
#
loop_
_entity_poly.entity_id
_entity_poly.type
_entity_poly.pdbx_seq_one_letter_code
_entity_poly.pdbx_strand_id
1 'polypeptide(L)'
;MNDPGLNEPISDGAKDVENRTGDDGEREGDVIEEEDEQDFLEPSRWWLASTAFPLIAGTFGPMASAFSICALVVTWRVGIPEGKTEAEGIRLPDPSWLIGINAAQLAIALISNLFLLLNMARRVRFSVAQPVTIIGWYISSFALTGLCASVSGPLRSLPKSSYALSQAFYYAIFSAGLYFLVASLMLITVWGASKGHYDKEFQLTMSQRTLMLQTISFLVYLLSGAAVFSHVEGWSFLDAVYWTDFTLLTVGIGDLAPSTNMGRGLLFPFAIGGIIILGLVIGSIRSLVLERGKVKMSARMVEKERRRLIVKIEKKDKAAVLKPIHSDSKSSSPNTNRKINDTSSSKQTQPLAHAYAHTHTSI
;
A
#
# COMPACT_ATOMS: atom_id res chain seq x y z
N MET A 1 49.49 -17.28 -46.07
CA MET A 1 50.35 -16.90 -44.94
C MET A 1 49.49 -16.99 -43.70
N ASN A 2 49.54 -18.11 -42.98
CA ASN A 2 48.78 -18.31 -41.74
C ASN A 2 49.74 -18.08 -40.57
N ASP A 3 49.34 -17.21 -39.65
CA ASP A 3 50.08 -16.94 -38.42
C ASP A 3 49.56 -17.89 -37.31
N PRO A 4 50.41 -18.76 -36.73
CA PRO A 4 49.98 -19.72 -35.72
C PRO A 4 50.01 -19.17 -34.27
N GLY A 5 50.47 -17.92 -34.04
CA GLY A 5 50.94 -17.49 -32.71
C GLY A 5 49.91 -16.92 -31.71
N LEU A 6 48.61 -16.79 -32.04
CA LEU A 6 47.67 -15.95 -31.27
C LEU A 6 46.49 -16.66 -30.60
N ASN A 7 46.24 -17.95 -30.89
CA ASN A 7 45.01 -18.63 -30.45
C ASN A 7 45.12 -19.35 -29.09
N GLU A 8 46.32 -19.78 -28.69
CA GLU A 8 46.52 -20.51 -27.43
C GLU A 8 46.28 -19.65 -26.16
N PRO A 9 46.95 -18.49 -25.97
CA PRO A 9 46.89 -17.77 -24.69
C PRO A 9 45.52 -17.16 -24.36
N ILE A 10 44.69 -16.89 -25.37
CA ILE A 10 43.32 -16.41 -25.17
C ILE A 10 42.39 -17.56 -24.73
N SER A 11 42.64 -18.78 -25.21
CA SER A 11 41.82 -19.95 -24.86
C SER A 11 42.03 -20.42 -23.43
N ASP A 12 43.25 -20.31 -22.90
CA ASP A 12 43.55 -20.70 -21.52
C ASP A 12 43.15 -19.60 -20.52
N GLY A 13 43.30 -18.32 -20.88
CA GLY A 13 42.76 -17.21 -20.08
C GLY A 13 41.24 -17.26 -19.91
N ALA A 14 40.51 -17.75 -20.92
CA ALA A 14 39.06 -17.98 -20.81
C ALA A 14 38.73 -19.15 -19.86
N LYS A 15 39.45 -20.28 -19.95
CA LYS A 15 39.26 -21.45 -19.08
C LYS A 15 39.60 -21.15 -17.61
N ASP A 16 40.61 -20.32 -17.33
CA ASP A 16 40.98 -19.93 -15.97
C ASP A 16 39.96 -18.97 -15.33
N VAL A 17 39.21 -18.20 -16.13
CA VAL A 17 38.05 -17.44 -15.64
C VAL A 17 36.87 -18.37 -15.38
N GLU A 18 36.57 -19.28 -16.32
CA GLU A 18 35.47 -20.26 -16.23
C GLU A 18 35.66 -21.22 -15.02
N ASN A 19 36.89 -21.68 -14.75
CA ASN A 19 37.25 -22.46 -13.57
C ASN A 19 37.24 -21.66 -12.25
N ARG A 20 37.30 -20.32 -12.28
CA ARG A 20 37.22 -19.47 -11.08
C ARG A 20 35.79 -19.06 -10.72
N THR A 21 34.87 -19.13 -11.67
CA THR A 21 33.42 -18.99 -11.43
C THR A 21 32.75 -20.31 -11.07
N GLY A 22 33.43 -21.45 -11.26
CA GLY A 22 32.89 -22.77 -10.98
C GLY A 22 32.60 -23.05 -9.50
N ASP A 23 31.40 -23.58 -9.25
CA ASP A 23 30.90 -24.22 -8.02
C ASP A 23 30.55 -23.32 -6.82
N ASP A 24 31.36 -22.33 -6.44
CA ASP A 24 31.06 -21.52 -5.24
C ASP A 24 30.17 -20.31 -5.54
N GLY A 25 30.47 -19.55 -6.60
CA GLY A 25 29.72 -18.33 -6.96
C GLY A 25 28.35 -18.61 -7.61
N GLU A 26 28.24 -19.69 -8.38
CA GLU A 26 26.95 -20.13 -8.96
C GLU A 26 26.00 -20.64 -7.88
N ARG A 27 26.50 -21.29 -6.80
CA ARG A 27 25.63 -21.74 -5.70
C ARG A 27 25.11 -20.62 -4.83
N GLU A 28 25.89 -19.58 -4.53
CA GLU A 28 25.35 -18.39 -3.85
C GLU A 28 24.34 -17.65 -4.76
N GLY A 29 24.59 -17.59 -6.08
CA GLY A 29 23.64 -17.03 -7.05
C GLY A 29 22.32 -17.80 -7.12
N ASP A 30 22.37 -19.11 -7.38
CA ASP A 30 21.19 -19.99 -7.47
C ASP A 30 20.40 -20.04 -6.15
N VAL A 31 21.07 -20.00 -4.98
CA VAL A 31 20.35 -20.01 -3.69
C VAL A 31 19.61 -18.68 -3.46
N ILE A 32 20.20 -17.55 -3.84
CA ILE A 32 19.52 -16.25 -3.76
C ILE A 32 18.37 -16.17 -4.77
N GLU A 33 18.58 -16.63 -6.01
CA GLU A 33 17.50 -16.67 -7.03
C GLU A 33 16.39 -17.68 -6.67
N GLU A 34 16.69 -18.85 -6.09
CA GLU A 34 15.67 -19.81 -5.66
C GLU A 34 14.94 -19.39 -4.37
N GLU A 35 15.57 -18.66 -3.44
CA GLU A 35 14.87 -18.04 -2.30
C GLU A 35 13.91 -16.92 -2.78
N ASP A 36 14.37 -16.03 -3.67
CA ASP A 36 13.51 -15.02 -4.30
C ASP A 36 12.36 -15.68 -5.10
N GLU A 37 12.60 -16.76 -5.86
CA GLU A 37 11.56 -17.47 -6.60
C GLU A 37 10.50 -18.14 -5.69
N GLN A 38 10.91 -18.72 -4.56
CA GLN A 38 9.98 -19.39 -3.65
C GLN A 38 9.06 -18.38 -2.93
N ASP A 39 9.60 -17.25 -2.49
CA ASP A 39 8.79 -16.17 -1.89
C ASP A 39 7.86 -15.50 -2.94
N PHE A 40 8.18 -15.61 -4.23
CA PHE A 40 7.35 -15.15 -5.34
C PHE A 40 6.13 -16.02 -5.68
N LEU A 41 6.16 -17.32 -5.35
CA LEU A 41 5.13 -18.29 -5.76
C LEU A 41 3.98 -18.40 -4.75
N GLU A 42 4.20 -18.07 -3.47
CA GLU A 42 3.11 -17.88 -2.53
C GLU A 42 2.58 -16.44 -2.57
N PRO A 43 1.27 -16.20 -2.83
CA PRO A 43 0.65 -14.91 -2.55
C PRO A 43 0.48 -14.78 -1.04
N SER A 44 1.59 -14.56 -0.33
CA SER A 44 1.60 -14.48 1.12
C SER A 44 0.61 -13.41 1.57
N ARG A 45 -0.10 -13.67 2.68
CA ARG A 45 -1.07 -12.72 3.26
C ARG A 45 -0.44 -11.35 3.56
N TRP A 46 0.89 -11.32 3.63
CA TRP A 46 1.73 -10.16 3.88
C TRP A 46 2.00 -9.30 2.64
N TRP A 47 2.03 -9.86 1.42
CA TRP A 47 2.09 -9.06 0.18
C TRP A 47 0.92 -8.06 0.09
N LEU A 48 -0.28 -8.52 0.44
CA LEU A 48 -1.49 -7.70 0.43
C LEU A 48 -1.40 -6.57 1.47
N ALA A 49 -0.78 -6.83 2.63
CA ALA A 49 -0.51 -5.83 3.65
C ALA A 49 0.62 -4.85 3.27
N SER A 50 1.68 -5.30 2.60
CA SER A 50 2.82 -4.46 2.22
C SER A 50 2.55 -3.58 0.98
N THR A 51 1.73 -4.07 0.04
CA THR A 51 1.59 -3.48 -1.30
C THR A 51 0.19 -2.94 -1.59
N ALA A 52 -0.87 -3.68 -1.22
CA ALA A 52 -2.24 -3.29 -1.58
C ALA A 52 -2.86 -2.31 -0.58
N PHE A 53 -2.65 -2.52 0.72
CA PHE A 53 -3.18 -1.62 1.77
C PHE A 53 -2.66 -0.17 1.67
N PRO A 54 -1.36 0.10 1.47
CA PRO A 54 -0.89 1.47 1.30
C PRO A 54 -1.44 2.15 0.05
N LEU A 55 -1.63 1.38 -1.04
CA LEU A 55 -2.24 1.90 -2.27
C LEU A 55 -3.71 2.31 -2.05
N ILE A 56 -4.49 1.46 -1.37
CA ILE A 56 -5.89 1.75 -1.01
C ILE A 56 -5.93 2.95 -0.06
N ALA A 57 -5.06 3.01 0.94
CA ALA A 57 -4.97 4.13 1.87
C ALA A 57 -4.61 5.45 1.15
N GLY A 58 -3.70 5.41 0.18
CA GLY A 58 -3.30 6.55 -0.64
C GLY A 58 -4.40 7.09 -1.57
N THR A 59 -5.35 6.26 -2.01
CA THR A 59 -6.48 6.73 -2.85
C THR A 59 -7.73 7.06 -2.03
N PHE A 60 -8.09 6.24 -1.05
CA PHE A 60 -9.30 6.44 -0.22
C PHE A 60 -9.10 7.48 0.90
N GLY A 61 -7.88 7.71 1.40
CA GLY A 61 -7.59 8.76 2.39
C GLY A 61 -7.93 10.17 1.88
N PRO A 62 -7.43 10.59 0.69
CA PRO A 62 -7.84 11.84 0.04
C PRO A 62 -9.35 11.91 -0.24
N MET A 63 -9.99 10.80 -0.63
CA MET A 63 -11.42 10.76 -0.88
C MET A 63 -12.25 10.94 0.41
N ALA A 64 -11.81 10.36 1.52
CA ALA A 64 -12.39 10.61 2.84
C ALA A 64 -12.29 12.08 3.23
N SER A 65 -11.18 12.76 2.90
CA SER A 65 -11.03 14.20 3.08
C SER A 65 -11.92 15.02 2.16
N ALA A 66 -12.15 14.60 0.92
CA ALA A 66 -13.11 15.25 0.03
C ALA A 66 -14.54 15.22 0.61
N PHE A 67 -15.00 14.05 1.08
CA PHE A 67 -16.28 13.96 1.80
C PHE A 67 -16.30 14.79 3.09
N SER A 68 -15.19 14.86 3.83
CA SER A 68 -15.10 15.71 5.02
C SER A 68 -15.15 17.20 4.70
N ILE A 69 -14.66 17.64 3.54
CA ILE A 69 -14.78 19.03 3.07
C ILE A 69 -16.24 19.33 2.74
N CYS A 70 -16.91 18.45 1.99
CA CYS A 70 -18.34 18.56 1.70
C CYS A 70 -19.19 18.62 2.98
N ALA A 71 -18.83 17.82 3.99
CA ALA A 71 -19.45 17.84 5.31
C ALA A 71 -19.15 19.13 6.11
N LEU A 72 -18.05 19.84 5.87
CA LEU A 72 -17.72 21.07 6.59
C LEU A 72 -18.40 22.31 6.00
N VAL A 73 -18.57 22.35 4.66
CA VAL A 73 -19.06 23.53 3.93
C VAL A 73 -20.58 23.73 4.05
N VAL A 74 -21.36 22.65 4.24
CA VAL A 74 -22.83 22.71 4.28
C VAL A 74 -23.37 22.19 5.62
N THR A 75 -24.41 22.85 6.12
CA THR A 75 -25.07 22.52 7.39
C THR A 75 -25.71 21.14 7.37
N TRP A 76 -25.65 20.43 8.50
CA TRP A 76 -26.06 19.03 8.64
C TRP A 76 -27.56 18.86 8.85
N ARG A 77 -28.28 19.94 9.15
CA ARG A 77 -29.66 19.92 9.64
C ARG A 77 -30.58 20.76 8.75
N VAL A 78 -31.75 20.21 8.44
CA VAL A 78 -32.76 20.81 7.56
C VAL A 78 -34.12 20.78 8.25
N GLY A 79 -34.80 21.92 8.31
CA GLY A 79 -36.15 22.04 8.85
C GLY A 79 -37.15 21.95 7.71
N ILE A 80 -38.12 21.05 7.83
CA ILE A 80 -39.16 20.84 6.81
C ILE A 80 -40.38 21.69 7.21
N PRO A 81 -40.78 22.70 6.41
CA PRO A 81 -42.04 23.42 6.64
C PRO A 81 -43.25 22.52 6.42
N GLU A 82 -44.37 22.83 7.06
CA GLU A 82 -45.60 22.03 6.93
C GLU A 82 -46.04 21.92 5.46
N GLY A 83 -46.26 20.68 5.00
CA GLY A 83 -46.68 20.37 3.62
C GLY A 83 -45.58 20.39 2.56
N LYS A 84 -44.31 20.66 2.91
CA LYS A 84 -43.17 20.67 1.96
C LYS A 84 -42.31 19.41 2.06
N THR A 85 -41.47 19.20 1.05
CA THR A 85 -40.51 18.08 0.99
C THR A 85 -39.13 18.49 1.55
N GLU A 86 -38.26 17.51 1.80
CA GLU A 86 -36.89 17.75 2.28
C GLU A 86 -36.07 18.65 1.33
N ALA A 87 -36.34 18.60 0.03
CA ALA A 87 -35.69 19.42 -1.00
C ALA A 87 -36.00 20.92 -0.89
N GLU A 88 -37.16 21.27 -0.31
CA GLU A 88 -37.55 22.67 -0.03
C GLU A 88 -37.30 23.07 1.44
N GLY A 89 -36.58 22.23 2.18
CA GLY A 89 -36.32 22.44 3.60
C GLY A 89 -35.32 23.58 3.86
N ILE A 90 -35.55 24.32 4.94
CA ILE A 90 -34.71 25.45 5.34
C ILE A 90 -33.49 24.91 6.10
N ARG A 91 -32.28 25.25 5.63
CA ARG A 91 -31.02 24.86 6.29
C ARG A 91 -30.89 25.56 7.65
N LEU A 92 -30.75 24.80 8.73
CA LEU A 92 -30.49 25.36 10.06
C LEU A 92 -28.99 25.54 10.29
N PRO A 93 -28.53 26.65 10.88
CA PRO A 93 -27.13 26.82 11.24
C PRO A 93 -26.71 25.79 12.29
N ASP A 94 -25.52 25.24 12.15
CA ASP A 94 -24.94 24.33 13.13
C ASP A 94 -24.19 25.06 14.24
N PRO A 95 -24.09 24.48 15.45
CA PRO A 95 -23.40 25.12 16.56
C PRO A 95 -21.93 25.39 16.25
N SER A 96 -21.38 26.52 16.68
CA SER A 96 -20.00 26.91 16.41
C SER A 96 -18.96 25.88 16.90
N TRP A 97 -19.28 25.16 17.99
CA TRP A 97 -18.42 24.08 18.49
C TRP A 97 -18.36 22.87 17.53
N LEU A 98 -19.45 22.56 16.83
CA LEU A 98 -19.50 21.47 15.85
C LEU A 98 -18.63 21.83 14.65
N ILE A 99 -18.77 23.05 14.15
CA ILE A 99 -17.96 23.58 13.04
C ILE A 99 -16.47 23.60 13.44
N GLY A 100 -16.14 24.03 14.65
CA GLY A 100 -14.77 24.05 15.17
C GLY A 100 -14.13 22.66 15.24
N ILE A 101 -14.83 21.67 15.80
CA ILE A 101 -14.33 20.28 15.84
C ILE A 101 -14.23 19.69 14.43
N ASN A 102 -15.20 19.97 13.55
CA ASN A 102 -15.21 19.47 12.18
C ASN A 102 -14.06 20.06 11.34
N ALA A 103 -13.71 21.33 11.54
CA ALA A 103 -12.53 21.94 10.92
C ALA A 103 -11.21 21.40 11.50
N ALA A 104 -11.13 21.22 12.82
CA ALA A 104 -9.93 20.70 13.49
C ALA A 104 -9.62 19.25 13.07
N GLN A 105 -10.63 18.37 13.02
CA GLN A 105 -10.43 16.99 12.56
C GLN A 105 -10.00 16.93 11.09
N LEU A 106 -10.57 17.78 10.22
CA LEU A 106 -10.18 17.85 8.81
C LEU A 106 -8.71 18.26 8.66
N ALA A 107 -8.24 19.25 9.43
CA ALA A 107 -6.83 19.63 9.43
C ALA A 107 -5.90 18.46 9.82
N ILE A 108 -6.27 17.68 10.84
CA ILE A 108 -5.53 16.49 11.27
C ILE A 108 -5.52 15.43 10.16
N ALA A 109 -6.64 15.20 9.46
CA ALA A 109 -6.70 14.27 8.34
C ALA A 109 -5.87 14.72 7.12
N LEU A 110 -5.84 16.01 6.80
CA LEU A 110 -5.01 16.56 5.73
C LEU A 110 -3.51 16.41 6.06
N ILE A 111 -3.12 16.65 7.32
CA ILE A 111 -1.76 16.35 7.80
C ILE A 111 -1.46 14.84 7.67
N SER A 112 -2.41 13.98 8.02
CA SER A 112 -2.27 12.52 7.92
C SER A 112 -2.03 12.05 6.47
N ASN A 113 -2.77 12.61 5.51
CA ASN A 113 -2.59 12.38 4.08
C ASN A 113 -1.23 12.90 3.59
N LEU A 114 -0.79 14.07 4.06
CA LEU A 114 0.51 14.64 3.71
C LEU A 114 1.67 13.76 4.23
N PHE A 115 1.61 13.28 5.47
CA PHE A 115 2.62 12.37 6.01
C PHE A 115 2.65 11.03 5.27
N LEU A 116 1.51 10.50 4.83
CA LEU A 116 1.45 9.31 3.98
C LEU A 116 2.14 9.58 2.63
N LEU A 117 1.83 10.71 1.99
CA LEU A 117 2.44 11.12 0.73
C LEU A 117 3.97 11.29 0.85
N LEU A 118 4.43 11.94 1.92
CA LEU A 118 5.86 12.16 2.20
C LEU A 118 6.61 10.86 2.52
N ASN A 119 5.95 9.90 3.17
CA ASN A 119 6.47 8.55 3.39
C ASN A 119 6.69 7.83 2.04
N MET A 120 5.64 7.75 1.22
CA MET A 120 5.72 7.13 -0.11
C MET A 120 6.65 7.89 -1.07
N ALA A 121 6.92 9.18 -0.84
CA ALA A 121 7.91 9.96 -1.56
C ALA A 121 9.35 9.79 -1.05
N ARG A 122 9.59 8.90 -0.07
CA ARG A 122 10.88 8.70 0.62
C ARG A 122 11.45 9.99 1.23
N ARG A 123 10.58 10.95 1.58
CA ARG A 123 10.94 12.22 2.23
C ARG A 123 10.87 12.13 3.76
N VAL A 124 9.99 11.29 4.30
CA VAL A 124 9.84 11.05 5.74
C VAL A 124 9.97 9.55 6.02
N ARG A 125 10.70 9.20 7.07
CA ARG A 125 10.94 7.80 7.47
C ARG A 125 9.66 7.10 7.93
N PHE A 126 9.54 5.81 7.62
CA PHE A 126 8.38 4.98 7.97
C PHE A 126 7.96 5.12 9.45
N SER A 127 8.92 4.98 10.37
CA SER A 127 8.69 5.04 11.81
C SER A 127 8.09 6.35 12.34
N VAL A 128 8.21 7.45 11.58
CA VAL A 128 7.64 8.76 11.95
C VAL A 128 6.30 8.98 11.27
N ALA A 129 6.22 8.75 9.96
CA ALA A 129 5.00 9.05 9.22
C ALA A 129 3.85 8.07 9.50
N GLN A 130 4.14 6.79 9.73
CA GLN A 130 3.08 5.80 9.94
C GLN A 130 2.25 6.03 11.22
N PRO A 131 2.84 6.28 12.40
CA PRO A 131 2.07 6.66 13.57
C PRO A 131 1.25 7.94 13.37
N VAL A 132 1.82 8.97 12.74
CA VAL A 132 1.13 10.25 12.47
C VAL A 132 -0.11 10.03 11.59
N THR A 133 0.02 9.31 10.48
CA THR A 133 -1.10 9.01 9.59
C THR A 133 -2.20 8.18 10.26
N ILE A 134 -1.84 7.10 10.97
CA ILE A 134 -2.81 6.18 11.59
C ILE A 134 -3.55 6.86 12.75
N ILE A 135 -2.80 7.51 13.65
CA ILE A 135 -3.39 8.20 14.82
C ILE A 135 -4.27 9.36 14.34
N GLY A 136 -3.82 10.15 13.37
CA GLY A 136 -4.60 11.29 12.87
C GLY A 136 -5.90 10.88 12.16
N TRP A 137 -5.89 9.82 11.35
CA TRP A 137 -7.12 9.28 10.75
C TRP A 137 -8.07 8.67 11.79
N TYR A 138 -7.58 7.96 12.81
CA TYR A 138 -8.46 7.48 13.89
C TYR A 138 -9.07 8.64 14.70
N ILE A 139 -8.29 9.66 15.06
CA ILE A 139 -8.80 10.88 15.70
C ILE A 139 -9.91 11.50 14.85
N SER A 140 -9.68 11.62 13.53
CA SER A 140 -10.64 12.22 12.60
C SER A 140 -11.92 11.40 12.47
N SER A 141 -11.80 10.07 12.37
CA SER A 141 -12.93 9.14 12.33
C SER A 141 -13.77 9.18 13.61
N PHE A 142 -13.14 9.12 14.79
CA PHE A 142 -13.85 9.16 16.07
C PHE A 142 -14.46 10.54 16.36
N ALA A 143 -13.80 11.63 15.97
CA ALA A 143 -14.36 12.98 16.05
C ALA A 143 -15.62 13.11 15.19
N LEU A 144 -15.56 12.74 13.90
CA LEU A 144 -16.74 12.76 13.02
C LEU A 144 -17.86 11.85 13.54
N THR A 145 -17.54 10.64 14.02
CA THR A 145 -18.52 9.73 14.63
C THR A 145 -19.22 10.37 15.83
N GLY A 146 -18.45 11.04 16.70
CA GLY A 146 -18.98 11.79 17.85
C GLY A 146 -19.87 12.97 17.45
N LEU A 147 -19.51 13.71 16.39
CA LEU A 147 -20.35 14.76 15.83
C LEU A 147 -21.66 14.21 15.25
N CYS A 148 -21.60 13.13 14.47
CA CYS A 148 -22.79 12.49 13.90
C CYS A 148 -23.74 11.95 14.99
N ALA A 149 -23.19 11.35 16.05
CA ALA A 149 -23.96 10.93 17.23
C ALA A 149 -24.60 12.14 17.95
N SER A 150 -23.86 13.24 18.11
CA SER A 150 -24.36 14.46 18.75
C SER A 150 -25.52 15.11 17.97
N VAL A 151 -25.45 15.12 16.63
CA VAL A 151 -26.51 15.61 15.75
C VAL A 151 -27.73 14.69 15.71
N SER A 152 -27.53 13.38 15.84
CA SER A 152 -28.62 12.39 15.82
C SER A 152 -29.40 12.27 17.13
N GLY A 153 -28.76 12.58 18.26
CA GLY A 153 -29.32 12.52 19.61
C GLY A 153 -29.51 13.91 20.25
N PRO A 154 -28.55 14.43 21.04
CA PRO A 154 -28.70 15.65 21.83
C PRO A 154 -29.21 16.90 21.08
N LEU A 155 -28.85 17.09 19.80
CA LEU A 155 -29.25 18.26 19.01
C LEU A 155 -30.62 18.10 18.32
N ARG A 156 -31.37 17.02 18.60
CA ARG A 156 -32.67 16.72 18.01
C ARG A 156 -33.79 17.50 18.72
N SER A 157 -33.90 18.79 18.42
CA SER A 157 -34.86 19.70 19.06
C SER A 157 -36.27 19.75 18.43
N LEU A 158 -36.53 19.00 17.36
CA LEU A 158 -37.78 19.06 16.58
C LEU A 158 -38.40 17.66 16.36
N PRO A 159 -39.74 17.57 16.20
CA PRO A 159 -40.42 16.33 15.84
C PRO A 159 -39.93 15.76 14.50
N LYS A 160 -40.03 14.44 14.31
CA LYS A 160 -39.59 13.74 13.09
C LYS A 160 -40.24 14.27 11.79
N SER A 161 -41.44 14.85 11.87
CA SER A 161 -42.18 15.39 10.73
C SER A 161 -41.62 16.71 10.18
N SER A 162 -40.79 17.42 10.93
CA SER A 162 -40.34 18.78 10.62
C SER A 162 -38.81 18.89 10.56
N TYR A 163 -38.10 17.76 10.52
CA TYR A 163 -36.64 17.69 10.64
C TYR A 163 -36.04 16.58 9.78
N ALA A 164 -35.12 16.95 8.90
CA ALA A 164 -34.30 16.06 8.09
C ALA A 164 -32.80 16.33 8.31
N LEU A 165 -31.98 15.34 7.95
CA LEU A 165 -30.52 15.43 7.93
C LEU A 165 -30.07 15.64 6.48
N SER A 166 -29.17 16.60 6.26
CA SER A 166 -28.72 16.95 4.91
C SER A 166 -27.73 15.93 4.34
N GLN A 167 -27.45 16.03 3.04
CA GLN A 167 -26.37 15.27 2.38
C GLN A 167 -25.01 15.45 3.07
N ALA A 168 -24.73 16.61 3.66
CA ALA A 168 -23.49 16.89 4.39
C ALA A 168 -23.29 15.94 5.59
N PHE A 169 -24.38 15.60 6.30
CA PHE A 169 -24.35 14.63 7.40
C PHE A 169 -23.98 13.22 6.91
N TYR A 170 -24.50 12.80 5.75
CA TYR A 170 -24.15 11.50 5.16
C TYR A 170 -22.71 11.47 4.65
N TYR A 171 -22.20 12.57 4.07
CA TYR A 171 -20.78 12.70 3.73
C TYR A 171 -19.86 12.63 4.97
N ALA A 172 -20.29 13.16 6.12
CA ALA A 172 -19.57 12.98 7.39
C ALA A 172 -19.47 11.50 7.80
N ILE A 173 -20.56 10.72 7.65
CA ILE A 173 -20.58 9.27 7.91
C ILE A 173 -19.64 8.52 6.95
N PHE A 174 -19.73 8.80 5.64
CA PHE A 174 -18.84 8.17 4.66
C PHE A 174 -17.37 8.49 4.94
N SER A 175 -17.06 9.74 5.27
CA SER A 175 -15.71 10.17 5.67
C SER A 175 -15.21 9.43 6.92
N ALA A 176 -16.02 9.38 7.99
CA ALA A 176 -15.68 8.68 9.22
C ALA A 176 -15.40 7.19 9.01
N GLY A 177 -16.26 6.51 8.24
CA GLY A 177 -16.11 5.10 7.89
C GLY A 177 -14.89 4.83 7.02
N LEU A 178 -14.62 5.69 6.03
CA LEU A 178 -13.42 5.56 5.19
C LEU A 178 -12.14 5.79 5.99
N TYR A 179 -12.05 6.83 6.83
CA TYR A 179 -10.89 7.04 7.71
C TYR A 179 -10.66 5.85 8.65
N PHE A 180 -11.71 5.29 9.25
CA PHE A 180 -11.60 4.09 10.08
C PHE A 180 -11.04 2.90 9.29
N LEU A 181 -11.55 2.68 8.08
CA LEU A 181 -11.12 1.62 7.19
C LEU A 181 -9.63 1.79 6.83
N VAL A 182 -9.23 2.94 6.28
CA VAL A 182 -7.84 3.14 5.84
C VAL A 182 -6.85 3.16 7.00
N ALA A 183 -7.22 3.69 8.17
CA ALA A 183 -6.40 3.61 9.38
C ALA A 183 -6.19 2.15 9.83
N SER A 184 -7.24 1.33 9.77
CA SER A 184 -7.18 -0.09 10.12
C SER A 184 -6.34 -0.90 9.12
N LEU A 185 -6.42 -0.60 7.82
CA LEU A 185 -5.56 -1.22 6.81
C LEU A 185 -4.08 -0.87 7.05
N MET A 186 -3.77 0.41 7.28
CA MET A 186 -2.40 0.85 7.57
C MET A 186 -1.88 0.30 8.91
N LEU A 187 -2.74 0.12 9.92
CA LEU A 187 -2.37 -0.53 11.18
C LEU A 187 -1.92 -1.98 10.97
N ILE A 188 -2.62 -2.75 10.13
CA ILE A 188 -2.20 -4.11 9.76
C ILE A 188 -0.86 -4.08 9.02
N THR A 189 -0.65 -3.10 8.12
CA THR A 189 0.63 -2.91 7.43
C THR A 189 1.79 -2.65 8.41
N VAL A 190 1.61 -1.70 9.33
CA VAL A 190 2.64 -1.38 10.33
C VAL A 190 2.92 -2.54 11.27
N TRP A 191 1.89 -3.29 11.67
CA TRP A 191 2.03 -4.47 12.51
C TRP A 191 2.80 -5.59 11.80
N GLY A 192 2.51 -5.84 10.52
CA GLY A 192 3.24 -6.82 9.69
C GLY A 192 4.73 -6.51 9.57
N ALA A 193 5.06 -5.27 9.20
CA ALA A 193 6.44 -4.78 9.10
C ALA A 193 7.16 -4.75 10.47
N SER A 194 6.44 -4.48 11.56
CA SER A 194 6.99 -4.49 12.92
C SER A 194 7.32 -5.89 13.42
N LYS A 195 6.62 -6.91 12.91
CA LYS A 195 6.87 -8.32 13.17
C LYS A 195 7.91 -8.97 12.23
N GLY A 196 8.44 -8.22 11.27
CA GLY A 196 9.51 -8.70 10.38
C GLY A 196 9.05 -9.56 9.21
N HIS A 197 7.76 -9.53 8.84
CA HIS A 197 7.26 -10.29 7.68
C HIS A 197 7.62 -9.66 6.32
N TYR A 198 8.10 -8.43 6.32
CA TYR A 198 8.61 -7.68 5.18
C TYR A 198 9.29 -6.40 5.67
N ASP A 199 10.05 -5.76 4.79
CA ASP A 199 10.78 -4.54 5.09
C ASP A 199 9.89 -3.37 5.53
N LYS A 200 10.46 -2.53 6.40
CA LYS A 200 9.84 -1.28 6.86
C LYS A 200 9.94 -0.16 5.83
N GLU A 201 10.49 -0.43 4.65
CA GLU A 201 10.49 0.51 3.53
C GLU A 201 9.43 0.12 2.50
N PHE A 202 8.52 1.05 2.21
CA PHE A 202 7.57 0.88 1.13
C PHE A 202 8.28 0.92 -0.23
N GLN A 203 8.60 -0.25 -0.78
CA GLN A 203 9.00 -0.43 -2.18
C GLN A 203 7.80 -0.28 -3.13
N LEU A 204 6.99 0.76 -2.94
CA LEU A 204 5.83 1.06 -3.80
C LEU A 204 6.34 1.52 -5.18
N THR A 205 5.78 0.94 -6.24
CA THR A 205 6.17 1.26 -7.62
C THR A 205 5.85 2.71 -7.96
N MET A 206 6.55 3.27 -8.96
CA MET A 206 6.28 4.65 -9.40
C MET A 206 4.83 4.84 -9.85
N SER A 207 4.21 3.81 -10.42
CA SER A 207 2.80 3.77 -10.79
C SER A 207 1.85 3.91 -9.58
N GLN A 208 2.21 3.34 -8.42
CA GLN A 208 1.41 3.45 -7.19
C GLN A 208 1.44 4.88 -6.63
N ARG A 209 2.63 5.48 -6.58
CA ARG A 209 2.82 6.90 -6.18
C ARG A 209 2.10 7.86 -7.14
N THR A 210 2.14 7.54 -8.43
CA THR A 210 1.50 8.33 -9.49
C THR A 210 -0.02 8.27 -9.39
N LEU A 211 -0.62 7.09 -9.15
CA LEU A 211 -2.06 6.95 -8.96
C LEU A 211 -2.55 7.82 -7.80
N MET A 212 -1.89 7.76 -6.63
CA MET A 212 -2.24 8.59 -5.47
C MET A 212 -2.23 10.10 -5.80
N LEU A 213 -1.16 10.59 -6.44
CA LEU A 213 -1.06 12.00 -6.85
C LEU A 213 -2.12 12.42 -7.86
N GLN A 214 -2.51 11.51 -8.77
CA GLN A 214 -3.59 11.75 -9.72
C GLN A 214 -4.96 11.74 -9.04
N THR A 215 -5.21 10.85 -8.08
CA THR A 215 -6.45 10.86 -7.27
C THR A 215 -6.58 12.14 -6.45
N ILE A 216 -5.50 12.61 -5.81
CA ILE A 216 -5.49 13.89 -5.10
C ILE A 216 -5.78 15.05 -6.07
N SER A 217 -5.08 15.09 -7.21
CA SER A 217 -5.29 16.12 -8.24
C SER A 217 -6.73 16.13 -8.76
N PHE A 218 -7.32 14.95 -9.01
CA PHE A 218 -8.70 14.80 -9.47
C PHE A 218 -9.71 15.34 -8.45
N LEU A 219 -9.58 14.97 -7.17
CA LEU A 219 -10.49 15.42 -6.11
C LEU A 219 -10.37 16.93 -5.86
N VAL A 220 -9.14 17.48 -5.89
CA VAL A 220 -8.93 18.93 -5.79
C VAL A 220 -9.54 19.65 -6.99
N TYR A 221 -9.36 19.12 -8.21
CA TYR A 221 -9.93 19.68 -9.42
C TYR A 221 -11.47 19.71 -9.36
N LEU A 222 -12.09 18.59 -8.99
CA LEU A 222 -13.54 18.44 -8.82
C LEU A 222 -14.08 19.45 -7.79
N LEU A 223 -13.53 19.48 -6.57
CA LEU A 223 -13.99 20.39 -5.51
C LEU A 223 -13.75 21.87 -5.86
N SER A 224 -12.64 22.19 -6.55
CA SER A 224 -12.39 23.57 -7.02
C SER A 224 -13.37 24.00 -8.11
N GLY A 225 -13.71 23.10 -9.04
CA GLY A 225 -14.78 23.30 -10.01
C GLY A 225 -16.12 23.53 -9.32
N ALA A 226 -16.46 22.69 -8.34
CA ALA A 226 -17.72 22.82 -7.59
C ALA A 226 -17.82 24.18 -6.87
N ALA A 227 -16.74 24.67 -6.29
CA ALA A 227 -16.70 26.00 -5.68
C ALA A 227 -16.92 27.12 -6.70
N VAL A 228 -16.29 27.04 -7.89
CA VAL A 228 -16.47 28.01 -8.98
C VAL A 228 -17.90 27.99 -9.52
N PHE A 229 -18.44 26.82 -9.87
CA PHE A 229 -19.78 26.71 -10.44
C PHE A 229 -20.89 27.01 -9.42
N SER A 230 -20.71 26.67 -8.13
CA SER A 230 -21.61 27.10 -7.05
C SER A 230 -21.70 28.64 -6.97
N HIS A 231 -20.58 29.35 -7.13
CA HIS A 231 -20.57 30.81 -7.12
C HIS A 231 -21.12 31.43 -8.41
N VAL A 232 -20.77 30.88 -9.58
CA VAL A 232 -21.16 31.42 -10.90
C VAL A 232 -22.64 31.18 -11.23
N GLU A 233 -23.18 30.00 -10.90
CA GLU A 233 -24.58 29.64 -11.19
C GLU A 233 -25.52 29.84 -9.98
N GLY A 234 -24.99 30.21 -8.81
CA GLY A 234 -25.76 30.37 -7.57
C GLY A 234 -26.27 29.05 -6.96
N TRP A 235 -25.78 27.91 -7.43
CA TRP A 235 -26.14 26.59 -6.89
C TRP A 235 -25.60 26.39 -5.48
N SER A 236 -26.25 25.54 -4.69
CA SER A 236 -25.66 25.14 -3.41
C SER A 236 -24.42 24.28 -3.65
N PHE A 237 -23.43 24.39 -2.76
CA PHE A 237 -22.12 23.77 -2.98
C PHE A 237 -22.20 22.26 -3.26
N LEU A 238 -23.09 21.52 -2.60
CA LEU A 238 -23.22 20.07 -2.82
C LEU A 238 -23.89 19.73 -4.15
N ASP A 239 -24.78 20.59 -4.66
CA ASP A 239 -25.39 20.41 -5.99
C ASP A 239 -24.35 20.68 -7.08
N ALA A 240 -23.45 21.64 -6.86
CA ALA A 240 -22.30 21.88 -7.72
C ALA A 240 -21.27 20.74 -7.65
N VAL A 241 -21.02 20.15 -6.47
CA VAL A 241 -20.18 18.94 -6.32
C VAL A 241 -20.78 17.79 -7.13
N TYR A 242 -22.07 17.49 -6.94
CA TYR A 242 -22.82 16.49 -7.72
C TYR A 242 -22.69 16.75 -9.23
N TRP A 243 -22.97 17.97 -9.67
CA TRP A 243 -22.90 18.33 -11.08
C TRP A 243 -21.48 18.17 -11.66
N THR A 244 -20.44 18.60 -10.92
CA THR A 244 -19.05 18.44 -11.37
C THR A 244 -18.66 16.97 -11.46
N ASP A 245 -18.99 16.14 -10.46
CA ASP A 245 -18.69 14.71 -10.47
C ASP A 245 -19.37 14.02 -11.68
N PHE A 246 -20.67 14.25 -11.87
CA PHE A 246 -21.43 13.66 -13.00
C PHE A 246 -20.97 14.17 -14.36
N THR A 247 -20.43 15.39 -14.44
CA THR A 247 -19.83 15.95 -15.66
C THR A 247 -18.47 15.30 -15.95
N LEU A 248 -17.59 15.20 -14.95
CA LEU A 248 -16.24 14.63 -15.12
C LEU A 248 -16.26 13.12 -15.33
N LEU A 249 -17.17 12.40 -14.68
CA LEU A 249 -17.44 10.98 -14.91
C LEU A 249 -18.21 10.71 -16.21
N THR A 250 -18.57 11.76 -16.98
CA THR A 250 -19.30 11.68 -18.25
C THR A 250 -20.67 10.99 -18.17
N VAL A 251 -21.31 11.02 -17.00
CA VAL A 251 -22.64 10.43 -16.76
C VAL A 251 -23.74 11.35 -17.27
N GLY A 252 -23.65 12.66 -16.98
CA GLY A 252 -24.46 13.71 -17.61
C GLY A 252 -25.99 13.53 -17.53
N ILE A 253 -26.57 13.37 -16.33
CA ILE A 253 -28.03 13.25 -16.14
C ILE A 253 -28.79 14.45 -16.73
N GLY A 254 -28.23 15.66 -16.67
CA GLY A 254 -28.79 16.86 -17.31
C GLY A 254 -29.90 17.57 -16.51
N ASP A 255 -30.08 17.18 -15.26
CA ASP A 255 -30.94 17.83 -14.25
C ASP A 255 -30.37 19.16 -13.76
N LEU A 256 -29.04 19.25 -13.60
CA LEU A 256 -28.30 20.50 -13.48
C LEU A 256 -27.42 20.74 -14.72
N ALA A 257 -27.40 21.98 -15.22
CA ALA A 257 -26.53 22.40 -16.32
C ALA A 257 -26.29 23.92 -16.28
N PRO A 258 -25.07 24.42 -16.61
CA PRO A 258 -24.77 25.85 -16.58
C PRO A 258 -25.71 26.68 -17.47
N SER A 259 -26.42 27.60 -16.83
CA SER A 259 -27.39 28.50 -17.43
C SER A 259 -26.76 29.84 -17.81
N THR A 260 -25.76 30.31 -17.05
CA THR A 260 -25.13 31.60 -17.28
C THR A 260 -24.17 31.57 -18.46
N ASN A 261 -23.97 32.73 -19.11
CA ASN A 261 -23.00 32.88 -20.19
C ASN A 261 -21.56 32.55 -19.72
N MET A 262 -21.24 32.87 -18.46
CA MET A 262 -19.93 32.60 -17.88
C MET A 262 -19.74 31.11 -17.58
N GLY A 263 -20.71 30.46 -16.93
CA GLY A 263 -20.67 29.01 -16.65
C GLY A 263 -20.61 28.17 -17.92
N ARG A 264 -21.36 28.54 -18.97
CA ARG A 264 -21.27 27.90 -20.30
C ARG A 264 -19.90 28.08 -20.96
N GLY A 265 -19.26 29.23 -20.78
CA GLY A 265 -17.89 29.46 -21.25
C GLY A 265 -16.84 28.63 -20.49
N LEU A 266 -16.99 28.53 -19.17
CA LEU A 266 -16.10 27.76 -18.29
C LEU A 266 -16.27 26.23 -18.42
N LEU A 267 -17.45 25.77 -18.84
CA LEU A 267 -17.78 24.36 -19.02
C LEU A 267 -16.78 23.61 -19.91
N PHE A 268 -16.44 24.17 -21.08
CA PHE A 268 -15.57 23.51 -22.04
C PHE A 268 -14.15 23.25 -21.51
N PRO A 269 -13.38 24.24 -21.02
CA PRO A 269 -12.06 23.99 -20.45
C PRO A 269 -12.14 23.15 -19.16
N PHE A 270 -13.20 23.27 -18.36
CA PHE A 270 -13.40 22.45 -17.16
C PHE A 270 -13.59 20.96 -17.50
N ALA A 271 -14.47 20.65 -18.45
CA ALA A 271 -14.71 19.28 -18.88
C ALA A 271 -13.46 18.67 -19.53
N ILE A 272 -12.78 19.40 -20.42
CA ILE A 272 -11.54 18.93 -21.07
C ILE A 272 -10.47 18.60 -20.01
N GLY A 273 -10.20 19.51 -19.07
CA GLY A 273 -9.19 19.30 -18.04
C GLY A 273 -9.51 18.11 -17.14
N GLY A 274 -10.74 17.99 -16.66
CA GLY A 274 -11.13 16.90 -15.77
C GLY A 274 -11.20 15.53 -16.47
N ILE A 275 -11.64 15.46 -17.74
CA ILE A 275 -11.61 14.23 -18.53
C ILE A 275 -10.17 13.77 -18.79
N ILE A 276 -9.23 14.70 -19.03
CA ILE A 276 -7.81 14.36 -19.15
C ILE A 276 -7.27 13.78 -17.84
N ILE A 277 -7.56 14.41 -16.69
CA ILE A 277 -7.12 13.91 -15.38
C ILE A 277 -7.72 12.54 -15.08
N LEU A 278 -9.01 12.33 -15.36
CA LEU A 278 -9.68 11.03 -15.20
C LEU A 278 -9.06 9.95 -16.10
N GLY A 279 -8.75 10.29 -17.36
CA GLY A 279 -8.05 9.41 -18.29
C GLY A 279 -6.66 9.00 -17.79
N LEU A 280 -5.93 9.91 -17.15
CA LEU A 280 -4.64 9.63 -16.51
C LEU A 280 -4.79 8.67 -15.30
N VAL A 281 -5.81 8.88 -14.46
CA VAL A 281 -6.14 7.96 -13.34
C VAL A 281 -6.43 6.54 -13.87
N ILE A 282 -7.28 6.41 -14.89
CA ILE A 282 -7.61 5.13 -15.54
C ILE A 282 -6.36 4.50 -16.16
N GLY A 283 -5.50 5.30 -16.79
CA GLY A 283 -4.20 4.87 -17.33
C GLY A 283 -3.28 4.28 -16.27
N SER A 284 -3.17 4.92 -15.10
CA SER A 284 -2.39 4.40 -13.96
C SER A 284 -2.98 3.12 -13.36
N ILE A 285 -4.31 3.03 -13.23
CA ILE A 285 -4.99 1.80 -12.78
C ILE A 285 -4.69 0.66 -13.76
N ARG A 286 -4.79 0.89 -15.07
CA ARG A 286 -4.41 -0.08 -16.11
C ARG A 286 -2.95 -0.50 -15.98
N SER A 287 -2.02 0.44 -15.77
CA SER A 287 -0.60 0.14 -15.59
C SER A 287 -0.35 -0.75 -14.38
N LEU A 288 -1.00 -0.48 -13.24
CA LEU A 288 -0.90 -1.29 -12.03
C LEU A 288 -1.45 -2.72 -12.22
N VAL A 289 -2.55 -2.87 -12.97
CA VAL A 289 -3.09 -4.19 -13.31
C VAL A 289 -2.14 -4.95 -14.25
N LEU A 290 -1.53 -4.26 -15.22
CA LEU A 290 -0.56 -4.85 -16.14
C LEU A 290 0.78 -5.18 -15.47
N GLU A 291 1.26 -4.38 -14.51
CA GLU A 291 2.44 -4.69 -13.69
C GLU A 291 2.25 -6.02 -12.94
N ARG A 292 1.12 -6.18 -12.25
CA ARG A 292 0.73 -7.45 -11.59
C ARG A 292 0.64 -8.62 -12.57
N GLY A 293 0.16 -8.37 -13.80
CA GLY A 293 0.09 -9.36 -14.87
C GLY A 293 1.49 -9.79 -15.34
N LYS A 294 2.38 -8.84 -15.63
CA LYS A 294 3.75 -9.08 -16.10
C LYS A 294 4.56 -9.90 -15.08
N VAL A 295 4.50 -9.55 -13.80
CA VAL A 295 5.19 -10.25 -12.71
C VAL A 295 4.76 -11.71 -12.61
N LYS A 296 3.45 -12.01 -12.72
CA LYS A 296 2.96 -13.39 -12.78
C LYS A 296 3.32 -14.12 -14.08
N MET A 297 3.64 -13.39 -15.14
CA MET A 297 4.05 -13.98 -16.42
C MET A 297 5.55 -14.25 -16.47
N SER A 298 6.42 -13.40 -15.90
CA SER A 298 7.85 -13.66 -15.79
C SER A 298 8.11 -14.92 -14.96
N ALA A 299 7.54 -15.03 -13.76
CA ALA A 299 7.68 -16.24 -12.92
C ALA A 299 7.25 -17.53 -13.66
N ARG A 300 6.15 -17.47 -14.45
CA ARG A 300 5.72 -18.61 -15.29
C ARG A 300 6.61 -18.87 -16.50
N MET A 301 7.36 -17.87 -16.99
CA MET A 301 8.34 -18.08 -18.05
C MET A 301 9.60 -18.74 -17.50
N VAL A 302 10.10 -18.29 -16.34
CA VAL A 302 11.28 -18.88 -15.70
C VAL A 302 11.01 -20.33 -15.27
N GLU A 303 9.91 -20.63 -14.58
CA GLU A 303 9.52 -22.01 -14.24
C GLU A 303 9.36 -22.91 -15.50
N LYS A 304 8.93 -22.35 -16.63
CA LYS A 304 8.84 -23.06 -17.91
C LYS A 304 10.22 -23.27 -18.56
N GLU A 305 11.16 -22.35 -18.35
CA GLU A 305 12.57 -22.46 -18.74
C GLU A 305 13.29 -23.53 -17.88
N ARG A 306 13.16 -23.45 -16.55
CA ARG A 306 13.65 -24.42 -15.56
C ARG A 306 13.23 -25.85 -15.92
N ARG A 307 11.93 -26.08 -16.19
CA ARG A 307 11.43 -27.39 -16.68
C ARG A 307 12.04 -27.83 -18.01
N ARG A 308 12.30 -26.91 -18.95
CA ARG A 308 12.98 -27.24 -20.22
C ARG A 308 14.44 -27.60 -20.01
N LEU A 309 15.13 -26.97 -19.06
CA LEU A 309 16.51 -27.29 -18.70
C LEU A 309 16.59 -28.65 -18.02
N ILE A 310 15.75 -28.93 -17.02
CA ILE A 310 15.68 -30.24 -16.35
C ILE A 310 15.48 -31.38 -17.37
N VAL A 311 14.52 -31.25 -18.30
CA VAL A 311 14.27 -32.28 -19.34
C VAL A 311 15.43 -32.40 -20.35
N LYS A 312 16.20 -31.33 -20.59
CA LYS A 312 17.43 -31.42 -21.41
C LYS A 312 18.55 -32.13 -20.65
N ILE A 313 18.71 -31.85 -19.36
CA ILE A 313 19.70 -32.50 -18.48
C ILE A 313 19.38 -33.99 -18.38
N GLU A 314 18.14 -34.37 -18.01
CA GLU A 314 17.69 -35.77 -17.94
C GLU A 314 17.95 -36.56 -19.24
N LYS A 315 17.79 -35.92 -20.41
CA LYS A 315 18.09 -36.53 -21.71
C LYS A 315 19.58 -36.64 -22.04
N LYS A 316 20.39 -35.67 -21.61
CA LYS A 316 21.84 -35.64 -21.80
C LYS A 316 22.57 -36.54 -20.80
N ASP A 317 22.00 -36.68 -19.60
CA ASP A 317 22.62 -37.27 -18.42
C ASP A 317 22.05 -38.65 -18.05
N LYS A 318 21.75 -39.45 -19.08
CA LYS A 318 21.56 -40.91 -18.93
C LYS A 318 22.84 -41.64 -18.47
N ALA A 319 23.90 -40.92 -18.12
CA ALA A 319 25.17 -41.43 -17.62
C ALA A 319 25.34 -41.21 -16.10
N ALA A 320 24.80 -40.14 -15.50
CA ALA A 320 24.86 -39.91 -14.06
C ALA A 320 23.46 -39.73 -13.45
N VAL A 321 23.02 -40.72 -12.69
CA VAL A 321 21.76 -40.64 -11.92
C VAL A 321 21.94 -39.67 -10.76
N LEU A 322 21.44 -38.44 -10.91
CA LEU A 322 21.27 -37.48 -9.82
C LEU A 322 20.35 -38.09 -8.75
N LYS A 323 20.92 -38.45 -7.60
CA LYS A 323 20.16 -38.82 -6.41
C LYS A 323 19.86 -37.55 -5.61
N PRO A 324 18.62 -37.37 -5.11
CA PRO A 324 18.34 -36.27 -4.19
C PRO A 324 19.18 -36.42 -2.92
N ILE A 325 19.82 -35.33 -2.49
CA ILE A 325 20.57 -35.30 -1.23
C ILE A 325 19.56 -35.29 -0.08
N HIS A 326 19.35 -36.45 0.55
CA HIS A 326 18.69 -36.51 1.84
C HIS A 326 19.67 -36.06 2.94
N SER A 327 19.29 -35.03 3.68
CA SER A 327 20.04 -34.48 4.82
C SER A 327 19.89 -35.34 6.09
N ASP A 328 20.25 -36.62 6.00
CA ASP A 328 20.26 -37.53 7.15
C ASP A 328 21.46 -37.24 8.07
N SER A 329 21.27 -36.29 8.98
CA SER A 329 22.16 -36.06 10.11
C SER A 329 22.07 -37.21 11.12
N LYS A 330 22.90 -38.25 10.93
CA LYS A 330 23.29 -39.20 11.99
C LYS A 330 24.63 -39.86 11.70
N SER A 331 25.66 -39.40 12.42
CA SER A 331 26.98 -40.00 12.45
C SER A 331 26.92 -41.43 13.01
N SER A 332 27.12 -42.43 12.15
CA SER A 332 27.33 -43.81 12.56
C SER A 332 28.83 -44.08 12.75
N SER A 333 29.22 -44.39 13.99
CA SER A 333 30.61 -44.71 14.34
C SER A 333 31.08 -46.02 13.68
N PRO A 334 32.36 -46.14 13.27
CA PRO A 334 32.89 -47.40 12.74
C PRO A 334 33.06 -48.41 13.86
N ASN A 335 32.11 -49.35 13.98
CA ASN A 335 32.12 -50.37 15.02
C ASN A 335 32.93 -51.60 14.59
N THR A 336 34.26 -51.48 14.62
CA THR A 336 35.21 -52.57 14.29
C THR A 336 35.18 -53.65 15.36
N ASN A 337 34.61 -54.82 15.05
CA ASN A 337 34.46 -55.89 16.02
C ASN A 337 35.52 -57.00 15.85
N ARG A 338 36.45 -57.04 16.80
CA ARG A 338 37.03 -58.26 17.40
C ARG A 338 38.03 -59.12 16.61
N LYS A 339 39.31 -58.96 16.95
CA LYS A 339 40.20 -60.03 17.47
C LYS A 339 41.54 -59.46 17.95
N ILE A 340 41.92 -59.75 19.19
CA ILE A 340 43.28 -60.04 19.70
C ILE A 340 43.13 -60.40 21.20
N ASN A 341 44.04 -61.23 21.71
CA ASN A 341 43.92 -61.99 22.96
C ASN A 341 44.24 -61.19 24.23
N ASP A 342 43.86 -61.76 25.37
CA ASP A 342 44.35 -61.41 26.70
C ASP A 342 45.89 -61.41 26.78
N THR A 343 46.49 -60.32 27.28
CA THR A 343 47.55 -60.42 28.31
C THR A 343 47.69 -59.12 29.12
N SER A 344 48.07 -59.29 30.39
CA SER A 344 48.31 -58.25 31.41
C SER A 344 49.34 -57.16 31.05
N SER A 345 49.18 -55.93 31.56
CA SER A 345 49.98 -55.41 32.71
C SER A 345 49.97 -53.87 32.95
N SER A 346 49.43 -53.44 34.11
CA SER A 346 49.93 -52.37 35.00
C SER A 346 49.96 -50.85 34.66
N LYS A 347 49.76 -50.04 35.72
CA LYS A 347 50.08 -48.59 35.96
C LYS A 347 49.08 -47.54 35.39
N GLN A 348 48.40 -46.76 36.25
CA GLN A 348 48.81 -45.47 36.87
C GLN A 348 49.09 -44.37 35.82
N THR A 349 48.51 -43.16 35.86
CA THR A 349 48.32 -42.25 37.03
C THR A 349 47.20 -41.21 36.82
N GLN A 350 46.96 -40.31 37.80
CA GLN A 350 45.86 -39.34 37.93
C GLN A 350 46.13 -37.93 37.28
N PRO A 351 45.16 -36.98 37.28
CA PRO A 351 45.11 -35.84 36.34
C PRO A 351 45.60 -34.49 36.94
N LEU A 352 45.59 -33.43 36.12
CA LEU A 352 45.74 -32.03 36.55
C LEU A 352 44.82 -31.08 35.77
N ALA A 353 44.34 -30.05 36.46
CA ALA A 353 43.45 -28.99 35.95
C ALA A 353 44.05 -27.61 36.24
N HIS A 354 43.75 -26.61 35.40
CA HIS A 354 43.96 -25.17 35.63
C HIS A 354 43.26 -24.38 34.48
N ALA A 355 42.88 -23.11 34.60
CA ALA A 355 42.24 -22.35 35.68
C ALA A 355 41.73 -21.01 35.09
N TYR A 356 40.68 -20.42 35.67
CA TYR A 356 40.17 -19.10 35.28
C TYR A 356 41.11 -17.96 35.73
N ALA A 357 41.02 -16.80 35.07
CA ALA A 357 41.61 -15.53 35.54
C ALA A 357 40.57 -14.38 35.49
N HIS A 358 40.63 -13.49 36.48
CA HIS A 358 39.68 -12.41 36.76
C HIS A 358 40.00 -11.10 36.00
N THR A 359 39.02 -10.19 35.94
CA THR A 359 39.28 -8.79 36.36
C THR A 359 38.07 -8.05 36.94
N HIS A 360 38.33 -7.34 38.04
CA HIS A 360 37.56 -6.28 38.70
C HIS A 360 38.60 -5.18 39.10
N THR A 361 38.28 -3.97 39.57
CA THR A 361 37.08 -3.48 40.27
C THR A 361 36.85 -1.98 39.98
N SER A 362 35.71 -1.48 40.44
CA SER A 362 35.37 -0.07 40.71
C SER A 362 36.46 0.77 41.39
N ILE A 363 36.36 2.09 41.27
CA ILE A 363 35.78 2.98 42.33
C ILE A 363 34.75 3.89 41.64
#